data_AF-Q9VU56-F1
#
_entry.id   AF-Q9VU56-F1
#
_cell.length_a   1.000
_cell.length_b   1.000
_cell.length_c   1.000
_cell.angle_alpha   90.00
_cell.angle_beta   90.00
_cell.angle_gamma   90.00
#
_symmetry.space_group_name_H-M   'P 1'
#
loop_
_entity.id
_entity.type
_entity.pdbx_description
1 polymer ?
#
loop_
_entity_poly.entity_id
_entity_poly.type
_entity_poly.pdbx_seq_one_letter_code
_entity_poly.pdbx_strand_id
1 'polypeptide(L)'
;MSSEEEVYTEEETDQAMSFIREHDLPMSELQYALRYVRILRENKSLSDQVMGIREPQNPVAEVAPPSFDWNDKENKAVARDP
;
A
#
# COMPACT_ATOMS: atom_id res chain seq x y z
N MET A 1 -15.36 -6.81 -17.23
CA MET A 1 -14.41 -5.98 -16.48
C MET A 1 -13.29 -5.68 -17.44
N SER A 2 -13.05 -4.41 -17.76
CA SER A 2 -11.99 -4.04 -18.69
C SER A 2 -10.67 -4.46 -18.05
N SER A 3 -10.09 -5.55 -18.54
CA SER A 3 -8.68 -5.82 -18.38
C SER A 3 -7.96 -4.72 -19.15
N GLU A 4 -7.90 -3.53 -18.56
CA GLU A 4 -6.81 -2.60 -18.84
C GLU A 4 -5.57 -3.37 -18.43
N GLU A 5 -5.06 -4.16 -19.37
CA GLU A 5 -3.77 -4.80 -19.26
C GLU A 5 -2.81 -3.64 -19.08
N GLU A 6 -2.43 -3.38 -17.82
CA GLU A 6 -1.49 -2.33 -17.47
C GLU A 6 -0.20 -2.66 -18.23
N VAL A 7 0.04 -1.96 -19.34
CA VAL A 7 1.23 -2.15 -20.15
C VAL A 7 2.37 -1.50 -19.41
N TYR A 8 3.22 -2.31 -18.79
CA TYR A 8 4.45 -1.85 -18.16
C TYR A 8 5.56 -1.78 -19.20
N THR A 9 6.46 -0.81 -19.04
CA THR A 9 7.65 -0.73 -19.89
C THR A 9 8.67 -1.81 -19.51
N GLU A 10 9.61 -2.08 -20.41
CA GLU A 10 10.76 -2.97 -20.13
C GLU A 10 11.54 -2.49 -18.90
N GLU A 11 11.80 -1.18 -18.80
CA GLU A 11 12.45 -0.56 -17.65
C GLU A 11 11.70 -0.80 -16.33
N GLU A 12 10.36 -0.66 -16.33
CA GLU A 12 9.55 -0.92 -15.14
C GLU A 12 9.59 -2.39 -14.74
N THR A 13 9.58 -3.28 -15.73
CA THR A 13 9.70 -4.72 -15.52
C THR A 13 11.06 -5.07 -14.93
N ASP A 14 12.15 -4.49 -15.43
CA ASP A 14 13.50 -4.71 -14.89
C ASP A 14 13.64 -4.18 -13.45
N GLN A 15 13.04 -3.03 -13.16
CA GLN A 15 13.01 -2.47 -11.80
C GLN A 15 12.18 -3.36 -10.86
N ALA A 16 11.02 -3.83 -11.30
CA ALA A 16 10.18 -4.73 -10.51
C ALA A 16 10.89 -6.07 -10.25
N MET A 17 11.54 -6.64 -11.27
CA MET A 17 12.35 -7.85 -11.13
C MET A 17 13.53 -7.66 -10.18
N SER A 18 14.13 -6.47 -10.16
CA SER A 18 15.20 -6.13 -9.22
C SER A 18 14.67 -6.01 -7.79
N PHE A 19 13.53 -5.35 -7.58
CA PHE A 19 12.85 -5.26 -6.29
C PHE A 19 12.50 -6.64 -5.73
N ILE A 20 11.97 -7.54 -6.58
CA ILE A 20 11.65 -8.92 -6.19
C ILE A 20 12.90 -9.66 -5.71
N ARG A 21 14.01 -9.56 -6.44
CA ARG A 21 15.28 -10.20 -6.06
C ARG A 21 15.89 -9.59 -4.79
N GLU A 22 15.79 -8.28 -4.61
CA GLU A 22 16.32 -7.57 -3.45
C GLU A 22 15.59 -7.96 -2.16
N HIS A 23 14.28 -8.20 -2.25
CA HIS A 23 13.43 -8.52 -1.11
C HIS A 23 13.10 -10.03 -0.98
N ASP A 24 13.78 -10.89 -1.76
CA ASP A 24 13.53 -12.34 -1.82
C ASP A 24 12.03 -12.68 -2.01
N LEU A 25 11.31 -11.86 -2.78
CA LEU A 25 9.87 -12.05 -3.03
C LEU A 25 9.64 -13.18 -4.04
N PRO A 26 8.53 -13.93 -3.92
CA PRO A 26 8.15 -14.89 -4.94
C PRO A 26 7.71 -14.17 -6.22
N MET A 27 7.88 -14.83 -7.36
CA MET A 27 7.48 -14.27 -8.67
C MET A 27 5.97 -13.98 -8.78
N SER A 28 5.15 -14.56 -7.89
CA SER A 28 3.73 -14.20 -7.76
C SER A 28 3.51 -12.73 -7.42
N GLU A 29 4.48 -12.07 -6.79
CA GLU A 29 4.42 -10.65 -6.43
C GLU A 29 4.83 -9.71 -7.58
N LEU A 30 5.09 -10.22 -8.78
CA LEU A 30 5.53 -9.39 -9.91
C LEU A 30 4.56 -8.24 -10.21
N GLN A 31 3.25 -8.49 -10.19
CA GLN A 31 2.26 -7.44 -10.42
C GLN A 31 2.28 -6.37 -9.31
N TYR A 32 2.48 -6.78 -8.06
CA TYR A 32 2.60 -5.85 -6.94
C TYR A 32 3.87 -4.99 -7.07
N ALA A 33 4.99 -5.62 -7.42
CA ALA A 33 6.26 -4.94 -7.65
C ALA A 33 6.17 -3.94 -8.81
N LEU A 34 5.52 -4.31 -9.93
CA LEU A 34 5.29 -3.43 -11.08
C LEU A 34 4.46 -2.20 -10.70
N ARG A 35 3.38 -2.38 -9.93
CA ARG A 35 2.57 -1.26 -9.41
C ARG A 35 3.36 -0.37 -8.45
N TYR A 36 4.16 -0.97 -7.58
CA TYR A 36 5.02 -0.22 -6.66
C TYR A 36 6.02 0.65 -7.42
N VAL A 37 6.71 0.09 -8.42
CA VAL A 37 7.62 0.84 -9.30
C VAL A 37 6.91 2.00 -9.99
N ARG A 38 5.72 1.77 -10.53
CA ARG A 38 4.94 2.82 -11.18
C ARG A 38 4.58 3.96 -10.22
N ILE A 39 4.11 3.63 -9.02
CA ILE A 39 3.81 4.63 -7.98
C ILE A 39 5.07 5.40 -7.59
N LEU A 40 6.23 4.75 -7.47
CA LEU A 40 7.49 5.44 -7.18
C LEU A 40 7.89 6.43 -8.28
N ARG A 41 7.70 6.07 -9.56
CA ARG A 41 7.98 6.95 -10.70
C ARG A 41 7.01 8.14 -10.76
N GLU A 42 5.72 7.88 -10.59
CA GLU A 42 4.69 8.92 -10.54
C GLU A 42 4.93 9.87 -9.35
N ASN A 43 5.28 9.33 -8.18
CA ASN A 43 5.63 10.12 -7.00
C ASN A 43 6.91 10.93 -7.21
N LYS A 44 7.89 10.43 -7.95
CA LYS A 44 9.08 11.21 -8.30
C LYS A 44 8.73 12.37 -9.22
N SER A 45 7.86 12.15 -10.20
CA SER A 45 7.31 13.21 -11.06
C SER A 45 6.47 14.23 -10.26
N LEU A 46 5.72 13.77 -9.26
CA LEU A 46 4.97 14.64 -8.36
C LEU A 46 5.89 15.36 -7.38
N SER A 47 6.93 14.74 -6.82
CA SER A 47 7.88 15.44 -5.94
C SER A 47 8.65 16.54 -6.69
N ASP A 48 8.97 16.30 -7.96
CA ASP A 48 9.54 17.33 -8.83
C ASP A 48 8.56 18.49 -9.06
N GLN A 49 7.24 18.25 -8.99
CA GLN A 49 6.20 19.30 -9.04
C GLN A 49 5.85 19.90 -7.66
N VAL A 50 5.92 19.12 -6.58
CA VAL A 50 5.48 19.45 -5.21
C VAL A 50 6.52 20.24 -4.42
N MET A 51 7.73 20.44 -4.96
CA MET A 51 8.52 21.62 -4.54
C MET A 51 7.74 22.94 -4.72
N GLY A 52 6.66 22.95 -5.51
CA GLY A 52 5.60 23.93 -5.43
C GLY A 52 4.32 23.37 -4.80
N ILE A 53 3.88 23.98 -3.70
CA ILE A 53 2.48 24.13 -3.25
C ILE A 53 1.98 23.18 -2.12
N ARG A 54 2.13 23.73 -0.90
CA ARG A 54 1.18 23.86 0.24
C ARG A 54 0.69 22.62 1.01
N GLU A 55 1.10 22.63 2.28
CA GLU A 55 0.53 21.92 3.42
C GLU A 55 -1.00 21.78 3.39
N PRO A 56 -1.55 20.63 3.80
CA PRO A 56 -2.99 20.43 3.91
C PRO A 56 -3.57 21.36 5.00
N GLN A 57 -4.26 22.42 4.57
CA GLN A 57 -4.95 23.39 5.43
C GLN A 57 -6.26 22.84 6.02
N ASN A 58 -6.21 21.71 6.72
CA ASN A 58 -7.28 21.37 7.64
C ASN A 58 -6.69 20.65 8.84
N PRO A 59 -6.45 21.34 9.98
CA PRO A 59 -6.24 20.65 11.24
C PRO A 59 -7.54 19.90 11.55
N VAL A 60 -7.57 18.61 11.24
CA VAL A 60 -8.60 17.70 11.75
C VAL A 60 -8.47 17.76 13.26
N ALA A 61 -9.52 18.27 13.93
CA ALA A 61 -9.55 18.32 15.38
C ALA A 61 -9.21 16.94 15.93
N GLU A 62 -8.20 16.88 16.79
CA GLU A 62 -7.63 15.66 17.34
C GLU A 62 -8.70 14.98 18.21
N VAL A 63 -9.49 14.07 17.62
CA VAL A 63 -10.42 13.24 18.38
C VAL A 63 -9.58 12.15 19.02
N ALA A 64 -9.49 12.17 20.35
CA ALA A 64 -8.82 11.12 21.10
C ALA A 64 -9.38 9.74 20.68
N PRO A 65 -8.53 8.75 20.36
CA PRO A 65 -9.00 7.42 20.05
C PRO A 65 -9.80 6.87 21.25
N PRO A 66 -10.90 6.12 21.01
CA PRO A 66 -11.63 5.49 22.09
C PRO A 66 -10.71 4.55 22.88
N SER A 67 -10.89 4.49 24.20
CA SER A 67 -10.15 3.60 25.08
C SER A 67 -10.32 2.15 24.63
N PHE A 68 -9.24 1.55 24.14
CA PHE A 68 -9.21 0.14 23.75
C PHE A 68 -8.93 -0.71 24.99
N ASP A 69 -9.99 -1.28 25.57
CA ASP A 69 -9.86 -2.23 26.67
C ASP A 69 -9.60 -3.63 26.08
N TRP A 70 -8.33 -4.06 26.14
CA TRP A 70 -7.91 -5.41 25.72
C TRP A 70 -8.64 -6.53 26.46
N ASN A 71 -9.28 -6.24 27.60
CA ASN A 71 -9.99 -7.21 28.41
C ASN A 71 -11.49 -7.30 28.07
N ASP A 72 -11.96 -6.55 27.06
CA ASP A 72 -13.36 -6.60 26.62
C ASP A 72 -13.58 -7.85 25.75
N LYS A 73 -13.66 -8.98 26.45
CA LYS A 73 -14.46 -10.14 26.10
C LYS A 73 -14.19 -10.72 24.71
N GLU A 74 -13.16 -11.56 24.64
CA GLU A 74 -13.32 -12.91 24.08
C GLU A 74 -14.36 -13.69 24.91
N ASN A 75 -15.61 -13.21 24.91
CA ASN A 75 -16.74 -13.88 25.50
C ASN A 75 -17.76 -14.06 24.38
N LYS A 76 -17.50 -15.06 23.53
CA LYS A 76 -18.43 -16.16 23.31
C LYS A 76 -17.61 -17.37 22.87
N ALA A 77 -17.26 -18.20 23.85
CA ALA A 77 -17.14 -19.63 23.61
C ALA A 77 -18.43 -20.06 22.89
N VAL A 78 -18.37 -20.14 21.56
CA VAL A 78 -19.39 -20.86 20.81
C VAL A 78 -19.22 -22.29 21.26
N ALA A 79 -20.11 -22.69 22.17
CA ALA A 79 -20.24 -24.08 22.61
C ALA A 79 -20.30 -24.94 21.35
N ARG A 80 -19.27 -25.75 21.12
CA ARG A 80 -19.44 -26.92 20.29
C ARG A 80 -20.14 -27.93 21.19
N ASP A 81 -21.44 -28.07 20.96
CA ASP A 81 -22.30 -29.12 21.52
C ASP A 81 -21.62 -30.51 21.37
N PRO A 82 -21.96 -31.47 22.27
CA PRO A 82 -21.03 -32.36 22.94
C PRO A 82 -20.45 -33.51 22.09
#